data_AF-A0A0F9EER0-F1
#
_entry.id   AF-A0A0F9EER0-F1
#
_cell.length_a   1.000
_cell.length_b   1.000
_cell.length_c   1.000
_cell.angle_alpha   90.00
_cell.angle_beta   90.00
_cell.angle_gamma   90.00
#
_symmetry.space_group_name_H-M   'P 1'
#
loop_
_entity.id
_entity.type
_entity.pdbx_description
1 polymer ?
#
loop_
_entity_poly.entity_id
_entity_poly.type
_entity_poly.pdbx_seq_one_letter_code
_entity_poly.pdbx_strand_id
1 'polypeptide(L)'
;MDYQVTTQPSHEPVTLLEAKLYLRVTHSSEDAVIENLIRMARQEGETYHNHWWLRRTVTAKIDRFPAKEIRLPGPRLIGIDSITYVDVAGVTQTLATSVYDVDTSSEPGKITLAYNQTWPTIRGDHHGITIVYKAGYVATCTAADATDLVTVAAGVYAVGDRVRFYTTDTLPAGLSVDTDYYVITVAGNDIQVSATLGGTTVDITDTGTGTHTIDAVPVGYRMAVLSKALEKYVHRGDDHAPTNQMFRDLLGPDRMVGVQ
;
A
#
# COMPACT_ATOMS: atom_id res chain seq x y z
N MET A 1 18.88 10.26 -4.62
CA MET A 1 18.33 9.16 -3.81
C MET A 1 17.85 8.12 -4.78
N ASP A 2 18.42 6.93 -4.70
CA ASP A 2 17.98 5.79 -5.49
C ASP A 2 17.00 4.95 -4.67
N TYR A 3 16.01 4.32 -5.29
CA TYR A 3 15.06 3.47 -4.59
C TYR A 3 14.62 2.29 -5.45
N GLN A 4 14.36 1.17 -4.79
CA GLN A 4 13.81 -0.02 -5.41
C GLN A 4 12.68 -0.60 -4.57
N VAL A 5 11.60 -1.00 -5.23
CA VAL A 5 10.53 -1.77 -4.59
C VAL A 5 11.04 -3.20 -4.39
N THR A 6 11.34 -3.56 -3.14
CA THR A 6 11.90 -4.88 -2.79
C THR A 6 10.84 -5.94 -2.57
N THR A 7 9.64 -5.54 -2.16
CA THR A 7 8.48 -6.44 -2.04
C THR A 7 7.28 -5.80 -2.71
N GLN A 8 6.78 -6.44 -3.77
CA GLN A 8 5.57 -6.02 -4.47
C GLN A 8 4.31 -6.27 -3.61
N PRO A 9 3.19 -5.59 -3.91
CA PRO A 9 1.90 -5.94 -3.31
C PRO A 9 1.57 -7.42 -3.52
N SER A 10 1.12 -8.08 -2.45
CA SER A 10 0.79 -9.51 -2.43
C SER A 10 -0.64 -9.80 -2.92
N HIS A 11 -1.37 -8.78 -3.36
CA HIS A 11 -2.69 -8.86 -3.99
C HIS A 11 -2.91 -7.66 -4.91
N GLU A 12 -4.07 -7.64 -5.56
CA GLU A 12 -4.51 -6.55 -6.45
C GLU A 12 -5.71 -5.81 -5.85
N PRO A 13 -5.95 -4.54 -6.21
CA PRO A 13 -7.09 -3.77 -5.68
C PRO A 13 -8.44 -4.31 -6.18
N VAL A 14 -8.42 -5.20 -7.18
CA VAL A 14 -9.58 -5.85 -7.79
C VAL A 14 -9.28 -7.35 -7.91
N THR A 15 -10.23 -8.19 -7.53
CA THR A 15 -10.15 -9.65 -7.67
C THR A 15 -10.40 -10.09 -9.11
N LEU A 16 -9.91 -11.28 -9.46
CA LEU A 16 -10.22 -11.91 -10.74
C LEU A 16 -11.73 -12.08 -10.93
N LEU A 17 -12.47 -12.47 -9.88
CA LEU A 17 -13.92 -12.66 -9.95
C LEU A 17 -14.64 -11.35 -10.26
N GLU A 18 -14.30 -10.25 -9.57
CA GLU A 18 -14.85 -8.93 -9.84
C GLU A 18 -14.56 -8.48 -11.27
N ALA A 19 -13.32 -8.66 -11.73
CA ALA A 19 -12.94 -8.32 -13.10
C ALA A 19 -13.72 -9.16 -14.12
N LYS A 20 -13.86 -10.47 -13.92
CA LYS A 20 -14.63 -11.35 -14.80
C LYS A 20 -16.10 -10.97 -14.85
N LEU A 21 -16.69 -10.62 -13.71
CA LEU A 21 -18.07 -10.13 -13.65
C LEU A 21 -18.23 -8.84 -14.47
N TYR A 22 -17.30 -7.90 -14.31
CA TYR A 22 -17.30 -6.64 -15.05
C TYR A 22 -17.12 -6.84 -16.57
N LEU A 23 -16.20 -7.73 -16.96
CA LEU A 23 -15.93 -8.09 -18.36
C LEU A 23 -16.98 -9.04 -18.97
N ARG A 24 -17.93 -9.55 -18.16
CA ARG A 24 -18.91 -10.58 -18.52
C ARG A 24 -18.27 -11.88 -19.02
N VAL A 25 -17.11 -12.24 -18.46
CA VAL A 25 -16.37 -13.47 -18.77
C VAL A 25 -16.77 -14.57 -17.79
N THR A 26 -17.30 -15.68 -18.30
CA THR A 26 -17.78 -16.81 -17.46
C THR A 26 -16.85 -18.02 -17.46
N HIS A 27 -15.90 -18.09 -18.40
CA HIS A 27 -14.97 -19.21 -18.56
C HIS A 27 -13.63 -18.92 -17.86
N SER A 28 -12.73 -19.92 -17.76
CA SER A 28 -11.45 -19.80 -17.04
C SER A 28 -10.19 -19.74 -17.92
N SER A 29 -10.28 -19.99 -19.23
CA SER A 29 -9.13 -19.97 -20.15
C SER A 29 -8.39 -18.64 -20.23
N GLU A 30 -9.04 -17.53 -19.85
CA GLU A 30 -8.44 -16.19 -19.89
C GLU A 30 -8.06 -15.63 -18.51
N ASP A 31 -8.20 -16.45 -17.45
CA ASP A 31 -7.97 -16.01 -16.07
C ASP A 31 -6.58 -15.40 -15.89
N ALA A 32 -5.53 -16.09 -16.36
CA ALA A 32 -4.16 -15.60 -16.29
C ALA A 32 -3.96 -14.28 -17.05
N VAL A 33 -4.68 -14.08 -18.16
CA VAL A 33 -4.54 -12.84 -18.93
C VAL A 33 -5.28 -11.69 -18.25
N ILE A 34 -6.46 -11.94 -17.69
CA ILE A 34 -7.22 -10.96 -16.91
C ILE A 34 -6.42 -10.54 -15.66
N GLU A 35 -5.81 -11.49 -14.95
CA GLU A 35 -4.93 -11.19 -13.82
C GLU A 35 -3.75 -10.28 -14.22
N ASN A 36 -3.13 -10.55 -15.38
CA ASN A 36 -2.05 -9.70 -15.86
C ASN A 36 -2.56 -8.30 -16.26
N LEU A 37 -3.75 -8.19 -16.86
CA LEU A 37 -4.36 -6.90 -17.19
C LEU A 37 -4.69 -6.08 -15.95
N ILE A 38 -5.19 -6.70 -14.87
CA ILE A 38 -5.41 -6.04 -13.57
C ILE A 38 -4.10 -5.45 -13.06
N ARG A 39 -3.02 -6.25 -13.07
CA ARG A 39 -1.69 -5.81 -12.63
C ARG A 39 -1.17 -4.63 -13.46
N MET A 40 -1.28 -4.72 -14.78
CA MET A 40 -0.85 -3.65 -15.69
C MET A 40 -1.66 -2.37 -15.49
N ALA A 41 -2.98 -2.48 -15.35
CA ALA A 41 -3.87 -1.36 -15.09
C ALA A 41 -3.51 -0.65 -13.79
N ARG A 42 -3.24 -1.40 -12.71
CA ARG A 42 -2.77 -0.87 -11.44
C ARG A 42 -1.41 -0.18 -11.56
N GLN A 43 -0.42 -0.81 -12.19
CA GLN A 43 0.92 -0.23 -12.38
C GLN A 43 0.90 1.07 -13.20
N GLU A 44 0.11 1.09 -14.28
CA GLU A 44 -0.09 2.27 -15.11
C GLU A 44 -0.74 3.39 -14.31
N GLY A 45 -1.71 3.03 -13.46
CA GLY A 45 -2.41 3.99 -12.65
C GLY A 45 -1.61 4.61 -11.52
N GLU A 46 -0.80 3.80 -10.87
CA GLU A 46 0.20 4.24 -9.89
C GLU A 46 1.25 5.15 -10.54
N THR A 47 1.70 4.81 -11.76
CA THR A 47 2.65 5.63 -12.53
C THR A 47 2.05 6.98 -12.88
N TYR A 48 0.78 7.01 -13.32
CA TYR A 48 0.08 8.25 -13.66
C TYR A 48 -0.06 9.20 -12.46
N HIS A 49 -0.38 8.67 -11.27
CA HIS A 49 -0.53 9.48 -10.06
C HIS A 49 0.78 9.76 -9.32
N ASN A 50 1.85 9.05 -9.67
CA ASN A 50 3.08 8.99 -8.86
C ASN A 50 2.79 8.64 -7.38
N HIS A 51 1.83 7.72 -7.19
CA HIS A 51 1.40 7.24 -5.88
C HIS A 51 1.33 5.73 -5.90
N TRP A 52 1.59 5.14 -4.75
CA TRP A 52 1.52 3.72 -4.54
C TRP A 52 0.21 3.38 -3.85
N TRP A 53 -0.66 2.63 -4.54
CA TRP A 53 -2.01 2.38 -4.04
C TRP A 53 -2.02 1.28 -3.00
N LEU A 54 -1.39 0.15 -3.31
CA LEU A 54 -1.28 -0.97 -2.38
C LEU A 54 0.01 -0.92 -1.57
N ARG A 55 -0.04 -1.51 -0.37
CA ARG A 55 1.13 -1.64 0.52
C ARG A 55 2.26 -2.39 -0.18
N ARG A 56 3.44 -1.79 -0.20
CA ARG A 56 4.70 -2.38 -0.68
C ARG A 56 5.84 -2.10 0.29
N THR A 57 6.93 -2.85 0.16
CA THR A 57 8.19 -2.54 0.87
C THR A 57 9.18 -1.95 -0.13
N VAL A 58 9.80 -0.82 0.25
CA VAL A 58 10.75 -0.09 -0.57
C VAL A 58 12.06 0.06 0.18
N THR A 59 13.14 -0.18 -0.54
CA THR A 59 14.49 0.08 -0.08
C THR A 59 15.02 1.29 -0.83
N ALA A 60 15.30 2.37 -0.10
CA ALA A 60 15.93 3.55 -0.67
C ALA A 60 17.32 3.78 -0.10
N LYS A 61 18.22 4.26 -0.95
CA LYS A 61 19.63 4.48 -0.63
C LYS A 61 20.01 5.93 -0.84
N ILE A 62 20.76 6.46 0.13
CA ILE A 62 21.33 7.80 0.09
C ILE A 62 22.79 7.76 0.51
N ASP A 63 23.56 8.74 0.04
CA ASP A 63 25.00 8.78 0.29
C ASP A 63 25.33 9.34 1.67
N ARG A 64 24.54 10.32 2.15
CA ARG A 64 24.81 11.05 3.40
C ARG A 64 23.53 11.50 4.07
N PHE A 65 23.57 11.64 5.40
CA PHE A 65 22.50 12.24 6.16
C PHE A 65 22.37 13.73 5.82
N PRO A 66 21.17 14.22 5.44
CA PRO A 66 20.96 15.62 5.14
C PRO A 66 20.90 16.47 6.42
N ALA A 67 21.23 17.75 6.32
CA ALA A 67 21.19 18.68 7.44
C ALA A 67 19.78 18.95 7.99
N LYS A 68 18.73 18.76 7.16
CA LYS A 68 17.34 19.08 7.51
C LYS A 68 16.47 17.83 7.66
N GLU A 69 16.17 17.17 6.56
CA GLU A 69 15.19 16.08 6.51
C GLU A 69 15.48 15.12 5.36
N ILE A 70 15.16 13.84 5.56
CA ILE A 70 15.16 12.84 4.49
C ILE A 70 13.73 12.73 3.96
N ARG A 71 13.53 12.99 2.67
CA ARG A 71 12.22 12.84 2.01
C ARG A 71 12.16 11.50 1.30
N LEU A 72 11.15 10.69 1.61
CA LEU A 72 11.00 9.36 1.04
C LEU A 72 10.16 9.40 -0.25
N PRO A 73 10.60 8.75 -1.34
CA PRO A 73 9.81 8.66 -2.56
C PRO A 73 8.59 7.75 -2.39
N GLY A 74 7.58 7.96 -3.23
CA GLY A 74 6.39 7.12 -3.29
C GLY A 74 5.44 7.27 -2.10
N PRO A 75 4.66 8.35 -2.04
CA PRO A 75 3.57 8.50 -1.08
C PRO A 75 2.50 7.40 -1.26
N ARG A 76 1.78 6.98 -0.22
CA ARG A 76 1.81 7.46 1.19
C ARG A 76 2.74 6.62 2.08
N LEU A 77 3.53 7.26 2.94
CA LEU A 77 4.40 6.57 3.89
C LEU A 77 3.57 5.94 5.01
N ILE A 78 3.77 4.65 5.27
CA ILE A 78 3.09 3.91 6.35
C ILE A 78 3.97 3.87 7.60
N GLY A 79 5.26 3.59 7.41
CA GLY A 79 6.21 3.47 8.50
C GLY A 79 7.58 3.04 8.01
N ILE A 80 8.57 3.17 8.90
CA ILE A 80 9.96 2.77 8.66
C ILE A 80 10.19 1.43 9.31
N ASP A 81 10.70 0.47 8.54
CA ASP A 81 11.11 -0.84 9.08
C ASP A 81 12.54 -0.75 9.64
N SER A 82 13.46 -0.13 8.92
CA SER A 82 14.82 0.10 9.42
C SER A 82 15.56 1.21 8.67
N ILE A 83 16.52 1.83 9.36
CA ILE A 83 17.53 2.70 8.77
C ILE A 83 18.88 2.12 9.16
N THR A 84 19.71 1.82 8.18
CA THR A 84 21.08 1.31 8.39
C THR A 84 22.09 2.23 7.74
N TYR A 85 23.28 2.33 8.32
CA TYR A 85 24.37 3.15 7.81
C TYR A 85 25.73 2.48 7.99
N VAL A 86 26.70 2.83 7.17
CA VAL A 86 28.10 2.39 7.32
C VAL A 86 28.87 3.40 8.18
N ASP A 87 29.33 2.96 9.34
CA ASP A 87 30.14 3.78 10.25
C ASP A 87 31.57 3.99 9.74
N VAL A 88 32.35 4.83 10.43
CA VAL A 88 33.74 5.16 10.06
C VAL A 88 34.69 3.95 10.06
N ALA A 89 34.34 2.87 10.75
CA ALA A 89 35.09 1.61 10.75
C ALA A 89 34.70 0.68 9.59
N GLY A 90 33.72 1.09 8.76
CA GLY A 90 33.21 0.30 7.65
C GLY A 90 32.19 -0.75 8.04
N VAL A 91 31.62 -0.67 9.26
CA VAL A 91 30.64 -1.63 9.77
C VAL A 91 29.23 -1.08 9.57
N THR A 92 28.30 -1.93 9.14
CA THR A 92 26.88 -1.58 9.05
C THR A 92 26.26 -1.54 10.43
N GLN A 93 25.72 -0.38 10.80
CA GLN A 93 24.99 -0.12 12.03
C GLN A 93 23.51 0.11 11.73
N THR A 94 22.65 -0.28 12.66
CA THR A 94 21.22 0.08 12.63
C THR A 94 21.03 1.37 13.45
N LEU A 95 20.42 2.37 12.83
CA LEU A 95 20.07 3.61 13.51
C LEU A 95 18.91 3.35 14.48
N ALA A 96 19.09 3.73 15.74
CA ALA A 96 18.05 3.58 16.75
C ALA A 96 16.84 4.49 16.46
N THR A 97 15.64 3.98 16.74
CA THR A 97 14.37 4.72 16.60
C THR A 97 14.29 5.96 17.47
N SER A 98 15.06 6.03 18.56
CA SER A 98 15.15 7.21 19.42
C SER A 98 15.93 8.39 18.80
N VAL A 99 16.63 8.18 17.68
CA VAL A 99 17.44 9.21 17.02
C VAL A 99 16.63 10.01 16.00
N TYR A 100 15.52 9.46 15.50
CA TYR A 100 14.76 10.06 14.42
C TYR A 100 13.25 10.05 14.69
N ASP A 101 12.58 11.08 14.18
CA ASP A 101 11.12 11.14 14.12
C ASP A 101 10.65 10.87 12.68
N VAL A 102 9.49 10.23 12.55
CA VAL A 102 8.88 9.89 11.26
C VAL A 102 7.58 10.67 11.11
N ASP A 103 7.52 11.50 10.07
CA ASP A 103 6.30 12.17 9.65
C ASP A 103 5.64 11.38 8.51
N THR A 104 4.61 10.62 8.86
CA THR A 104 3.74 9.88 7.93
C THR A 104 2.59 10.72 7.38
N SER A 105 2.37 11.92 7.93
CA SER A 105 1.27 12.82 7.54
C SER A 105 1.62 13.71 6.34
N SER A 106 2.90 14.07 6.20
CA SER A 106 3.42 14.81 5.05
C SER A 106 3.45 13.96 3.79
N GLU A 107 3.19 14.59 2.64
CA GLU A 107 3.41 14.00 1.31
C GLU A 107 4.42 14.85 0.52
N PRO A 108 5.65 14.33 0.26
CA PRO A 108 6.18 13.02 0.63
C PRO A 108 6.44 12.86 2.14
N GLY A 109 6.44 11.61 2.62
CA GLY A 109 6.78 11.28 4.00
C GLY A 109 8.23 11.65 4.32
N LYS A 110 8.48 12.04 5.56
CA LYS A 110 9.77 12.64 5.97
C LYS A 110 10.33 11.97 7.21
N ILE A 111 11.66 11.91 7.28
CA ILE A 111 12.40 11.54 8.48
C ILE A 111 13.22 12.76 8.91
N THR A 112 13.10 13.15 10.17
CA THR A 112 13.85 14.25 10.80
C THR A 112 14.61 13.73 12.00
N LEU A 113 15.61 14.48 12.48
CA LEU A 113 16.22 14.18 13.77
C LEU A 113 15.18 14.38 14.88
N ALA A 114 15.18 13.44 15.83
CA ALA A 114 14.44 13.64 17.06
C ALA A 114 15.06 14.77 17.90
N TYR A 115 14.26 15.30 18.83
CA TYR A 115 14.71 16.41 19.68
C TYR A 115 16.00 16.05 20.45
N ASN A 116 16.97 16.98 20.46
CA ASN A 116 18.30 16.82 21.06
C ASN A 116 19.13 15.63 20.53
N GLN A 117 18.89 15.19 19.30
CA GLN A 117 19.69 14.17 18.64
C GLN A 117 20.56 14.75 17.51
N THR A 118 21.57 13.99 17.12
CA THR A 118 22.46 14.30 15.99
C THR A 118 22.65 13.06 15.13
N TRP A 119 22.76 13.24 13.81
CA TRP A 119 23.05 12.13 12.93
C TRP A 119 24.40 11.49 13.28
N PRO A 120 24.51 10.16 13.25
CA PRO A 120 25.79 9.49 13.45
C PRO A 120 26.83 9.92 12.41
N THR A 121 28.10 9.86 12.80
CA THR A 121 29.20 10.03 11.84
C THR A 121 29.30 8.77 10.98
N ILE A 122 29.26 8.97 9.66
CA ILE A 122 29.34 7.90 8.65
C ILE A 122 30.69 7.94 7.93
N ARG A 123 31.09 6.82 7.32
CA ARG A 123 32.28 6.77 6.45
C ARG A 123 32.15 7.64 5.20
N GLY A 124 30.93 7.77 4.68
CA GLY A 124 30.62 8.62 3.52
C GLY A 124 30.79 7.93 2.16
N ASP A 125 30.71 6.60 2.13
CA ASP A 125 30.66 5.80 0.91
C ASP A 125 29.38 6.08 0.10
N HIS A 126 29.42 5.86 -1.21
CA HIS A 126 28.22 5.94 -2.05
C HIS A 126 27.20 4.88 -1.62
N HIS A 127 25.94 5.28 -1.50
CA HIS A 127 24.85 4.45 -0.97
C HIS A 127 25.11 3.89 0.44
N GLY A 128 25.89 4.61 1.25
CA GLY A 128 26.28 4.21 2.60
C GLY A 128 25.13 4.19 3.62
N ILE A 129 23.95 4.73 3.29
CA ILE A 129 22.75 4.69 4.12
C ILE A 129 21.64 3.99 3.35
N THR A 130 21.02 2.99 3.98
CA THR A 130 19.90 2.21 3.42
C THR A 130 18.68 2.33 4.33
N ILE A 131 17.55 2.71 3.74
CA ILE A 131 16.27 2.92 4.42
C ILE A 131 15.28 1.92 3.86
N VAL A 132 14.75 1.05 4.72
CA VAL A 132 13.67 0.12 4.38
C VAL A 132 12.38 0.63 5.00
N TYR A 133 11.36 0.86 4.18
CA TYR A 133 10.09 1.43 4.61
C TYR A 133 8.90 0.84 3.85
N LYS A 134 7.72 1.00 4.44
CA LYS A 134 6.44 0.60 3.87
C LYS A 134 5.68 1.82 3.38
N ALA A 135 5.09 1.69 2.19
CA ALA A 135 4.28 2.75 1.61
C ALA A 135 3.09 2.17 0.83
N GLY A 136 1.98 2.89 0.83
CA GLY A 136 0.69 2.45 0.28
C GLY A 136 -0.50 3.12 1.00
N TYR A 137 -1.71 2.92 0.48
CA TYR A 137 -2.93 3.38 1.13
C TYR A 137 -3.41 2.35 2.13
N VAL A 138 -3.22 2.66 3.41
CA VAL A 138 -3.77 1.90 4.53
C VAL A 138 -4.44 2.85 5.51
N ALA A 139 -5.35 2.34 6.31
CA ALA A 139 -5.94 3.04 7.43
C ALA A 139 -5.65 2.28 8.71
N THR A 140 -5.48 2.99 9.83
CA THR A 140 -5.41 2.34 11.14
C THR A 140 -6.77 1.73 11.49
N CYS A 141 -6.74 0.61 12.19
CA CYS A 141 -7.94 -0.05 12.68
C CYS A 141 -7.73 -0.64 14.08
N THR A 142 -8.84 -0.87 14.76
CA THR A 142 -8.88 -1.56 16.06
C THR A 142 -9.95 -2.63 16.02
N ALA A 143 -9.67 -3.81 16.56
CA ALA A 143 -10.64 -4.89 16.68
C ALA A 143 -11.22 -4.96 18.10
N ALA A 144 -12.48 -5.38 18.20
CA ALA A 144 -13.17 -5.65 19.45
C ALA A 144 -13.57 -7.13 19.52
N ASP A 145 -13.08 -7.83 20.54
CA ASP A 145 -13.33 -9.25 20.82
C ASP A 145 -14.78 -9.53 21.27
N ALA A 146 -15.41 -8.58 21.94
CA ALA A 146 -16.79 -8.75 22.42
C ALA A 146 -17.86 -8.68 21.31
N THR A 147 -17.53 -8.14 20.14
CA THR A 147 -18.52 -7.81 19.09
C THR A 147 -18.09 -8.20 17.67
N ASP A 148 -16.88 -8.73 17.50
CA ASP A 148 -16.25 -9.01 16.20
C ASP A 148 -16.20 -7.80 15.27
N LEU A 149 -16.24 -6.58 15.83
CA LEU A 149 -16.19 -5.35 15.07
C LEU A 149 -14.75 -4.91 14.88
N VAL A 150 -14.45 -4.47 13.66
CA VAL A 150 -13.23 -3.74 13.33
C VAL A 150 -13.61 -2.29 13.06
N THR A 151 -13.17 -1.38 13.91
CA THR A 151 -13.32 0.06 13.71
C THR A 151 -12.17 0.58 12.86
N VAL A 152 -12.46 1.21 11.73
CA VAL A 152 -11.44 1.75 10.82
C VAL A 152 -11.39 3.28 10.88
N ALA A 153 -10.20 3.86 10.98
CA ALA A 153 -10.04 5.30 11.16
C ALA A 153 -10.34 6.12 9.89
N ALA A 154 -10.13 5.54 8.71
CA ALA A 154 -10.32 6.20 7.43
C ALA A 154 -10.57 5.20 6.30
N GLY A 155 -11.15 5.69 5.21
CA GLY A 155 -11.52 4.87 4.05
C GLY A 155 -13.04 4.71 3.93
N VAL A 156 -13.48 4.27 2.76
CA VAL A 156 -14.88 3.96 2.49
C VAL A 156 -14.92 2.51 2.06
N TYR A 157 -15.61 1.69 2.85
CA TYR A 157 -15.75 0.26 2.62
C TYR A 157 -17.20 -0.05 2.27
N ALA A 158 -17.39 -0.99 1.36
CA ALA A 158 -18.68 -1.55 0.99
C ALA A 158 -18.72 -3.05 1.25
N VAL A 159 -19.92 -3.59 1.45
CA VAL A 159 -20.11 -5.04 1.55
C VAL A 159 -19.62 -5.72 0.27
N GLY A 160 -18.83 -6.78 0.43
CA GLY A 160 -18.16 -7.50 -0.63
C GLY A 160 -16.72 -7.04 -0.88
N ASP A 161 -16.28 -5.92 -0.29
CA ASP A 161 -14.92 -5.42 -0.47
C ASP A 161 -13.89 -6.40 0.10
N ARG A 162 -12.85 -6.66 -0.69
CA ARG A 162 -11.70 -7.43 -0.24
C ARG A 162 -10.69 -6.52 0.47
N VAL A 163 -10.23 -6.96 1.63
CA VAL A 163 -9.28 -6.24 2.48
C VAL A 163 -8.24 -7.20 3.05
N ARG A 164 -7.03 -6.71 3.32
CA ARG A 164 -6.06 -7.39 4.21
C ARG A 164 -5.75 -6.55 5.42
N PHE A 165 -5.42 -7.26 6.49
CA PHE A 165 -4.96 -6.69 7.74
C PHE A 165 -3.44 -6.84 7.89
N TYR A 166 -2.84 -5.84 8.51
CA TYR A 166 -1.43 -5.80 8.86
C TYR A 166 -1.28 -5.32 10.29
N THR A 167 -0.20 -5.73 10.93
CA THR A 167 0.16 -5.30 12.28
C THR A 167 1.66 -5.04 12.36
N THR A 168 2.08 -4.23 13.33
CA THR A 168 3.49 -4.09 13.71
C THR A 168 3.95 -5.18 14.67
N ASP A 169 3.03 -5.89 15.31
CA ASP A 169 3.31 -6.95 16.29
C ASP A 169 2.35 -8.14 16.12
N THR A 170 1.41 -8.37 17.03
CA THR A 170 0.49 -9.53 16.97
C THR A 170 -0.90 -9.11 16.50
N LEU A 171 -1.45 -9.75 15.48
CA LEU A 171 -2.77 -9.40 14.92
C LEU A 171 -3.89 -9.93 15.85
N PRO A 172 -5.08 -9.28 15.91
CA PRO A 172 -6.23 -9.81 16.63
C PRO A 172 -6.49 -11.29 16.33
N ALA A 173 -6.70 -12.10 17.37
CA ALA A 173 -6.90 -13.53 17.21
C ALA A 173 -8.16 -13.80 16.37
N GLY A 174 -8.07 -14.72 15.40
CA GLY A 174 -9.09 -14.94 14.37
C GLY A 174 -8.71 -14.32 13.01
N LEU A 175 -7.90 -13.27 13.02
CA LEU A 175 -7.30 -12.71 11.81
C LEU A 175 -5.88 -13.26 11.58
N SER A 176 -5.47 -13.35 10.33
CA SER A 176 -4.15 -13.83 9.92
C SER A 176 -3.52 -12.87 8.91
N VAL A 177 -2.20 -12.72 8.99
CA VAL A 177 -1.42 -11.96 8.00
C VAL A 177 -1.47 -12.66 6.63
N ASP A 178 -1.23 -11.90 5.56
CA ASP A 178 -1.25 -12.38 4.16
C ASP A 178 -2.53 -13.13 3.75
N THR A 179 -3.63 -12.91 4.47
CA THR A 179 -4.93 -13.53 4.23
C THR A 179 -5.92 -12.48 3.72
N ASP A 180 -6.66 -12.83 2.67
CA ASP A 180 -7.75 -12.02 2.12
C ASP A 180 -9.02 -12.20 2.96
N TYR A 181 -9.64 -11.09 3.35
CA TYR A 181 -10.94 -11.07 4.00
C TYR A 181 -11.95 -10.25 3.18
N TYR A 182 -13.24 -10.51 3.39
CA TYR A 182 -14.34 -9.83 2.73
C TYR A 182 -15.23 -9.13 3.74
N VAL A 183 -15.47 -7.83 3.51
CA VAL A 183 -16.38 -7.02 4.32
C VAL A 183 -17.81 -7.55 4.13
N ILE A 184 -18.50 -7.87 5.22
CA ILE A 184 -19.88 -8.40 5.20
C ILE A 184 -20.90 -7.46 5.80
N THR A 185 -20.48 -6.61 6.72
CA THR A 185 -21.30 -5.59 7.38
C THR A 185 -20.52 -4.30 7.43
N VAL A 186 -21.21 -3.17 7.21
CA VAL A 186 -20.65 -1.82 7.37
C VAL A 186 -21.67 -0.99 8.16
N ALA A 187 -21.25 -0.44 9.29
CA ALA A 187 -22.02 0.45 10.14
C ALA A 187 -21.18 1.69 10.49
N GLY A 188 -21.26 2.72 9.66
CA GLY A 188 -20.36 3.87 9.78
C GLY A 188 -18.91 3.46 9.52
N ASN A 189 -18.05 3.58 10.54
CA ASN A 189 -16.64 3.18 10.47
C ASN A 189 -16.37 1.76 10.97
N ASP A 190 -17.40 1.09 11.51
CA ASP A 190 -17.29 -0.28 12.01
C ASP A 190 -17.63 -1.27 10.90
N ILE A 191 -16.76 -2.25 10.70
CA ILE A 191 -16.93 -3.32 9.73
C ILE A 191 -16.88 -4.69 10.42
N GLN A 192 -17.57 -5.65 9.83
CA GLN A 192 -17.34 -7.07 10.10
C GLN A 192 -16.79 -7.72 8.84
N VAL A 193 -15.91 -8.71 9.04
CA VAL A 193 -15.23 -9.40 7.94
C VAL A 193 -15.46 -10.89 7.98
N SER A 194 -15.29 -11.55 6.84
CA SER A 194 -15.42 -12.99 6.63
C SER A 194 -14.22 -13.53 5.83
N ALA A 195 -13.86 -14.79 6.02
CA ALA A 195 -12.77 -15.43 5.27
C ALA A 195 -13.16 -15.79 3.82
N THR A 196 -14.45 -15.74 3.48
CA THR A 196 -14.99 -16.08 2.16
C THR A 196 -16.04 -15.06 1.76
N LEU A 197 -16.16 -14.73 0.48
CA LEU A 197 -17.15 -13.78 -0.02
C LEU A 197 -18.58 -14.16 0.41
N GLY A 198 -19.24 -13.29 1.19
CA GLY A 198 -20.59 -13.53 1.73
C GLY A 198 -20.67 -14.63 2.81
N GLY A 199 -19.53 -14.96 3.43
CA GLY A 199 -19.44 -15.97 4.49
C GLY A 199 -19.91 -15.49 5.86
N THR A 200 -19.58 -16.27 6.88
CA THR A 200 -19.83 -15.92 8.29
C THR A 200 -18.79 -14.93 8.82
N THR A 201 -19.19 -14.12 9.80
CA THR A 201 -18.27 -13.24 10.54
C THR A 201 -17.10 -14.04 11.11
N VAL A 202 -15.89 -13.48 11.02
CA VAL A 202 -14.70 -13.99 11.70
C VAL A 202 -14.86 -13.74 13.20
N ASP A 203 -14.70 -14.81 13.98
CA ASP A 203 -14.69 -14.76 15.45
C ASP A 203 -13.36 -14.16 15.94
N ILE A 204 -13.44 -12.97 16.56
CA ILE A 204 -12.30 -12.25 17.12
C ILE A 204 -12.23 -12.55 18.61
N THR A 205 -11.17 -13.22 19.05
CA THR A 205 -11.06 -13.69 20.45
C THR A 205 -10.06 -12.93 21.30
N ASP A 206 -9.32 -12.00 20.70
CA ASP A 206 -8.39 -11.08 21.35
C ASP A 206 -8.17 -9.84 20.47
N THR A 207 -7.83 -8.70 21.07
CA THR A 207 -7.67 -7.43 20.35
C THR A 207 -6.30 -7.24 19.68
N GLY A 208 -5.35 -8.16 19.89
CA GLY A 208 -4.00 -8.07 19.35
C GLY A 208 -3.12 -7.04 20.07
N THR A 209 -1.89 -6.88 19.57
CA THR A 209 -0.91 -5.91 20.08
C THR A 209 -0.25 -5.12 18.95
N GLY A 210 0.16 -3.88 19.26
CA GLY A 210 0.77 -2.97 18.30
C GLY A 210 -0.24 -2.16 17.50
N THR A 211 0.19 -1.64 16.36
CA THR A 211 -0.67 -0.82 15.49
C THR A 211 -1.19 -1.68 14.36
N HIS A 212 -2.51 -1.85 14.28
CA HIS A 212 -3.16 -2.55 13.18
C HIS A 212 -3.55 -1.57 12.08
N THR A 213 -3.40 -2.03 10.84
CA THR A 213 -3.78 -1.30 9.65
C THR A 213 -4.48 -2.22 8.66
N ILE A 214 -5.35 -1.64 7.86
CA ILE A 214 -6.14 -2.32 6.84
C ILE A 214 -5.94 -1.62 5.49
N ASP A 215 -5.97 -2.36 4.39
CA ASP A 215 -5.94 -1.75 3.05
C ASP A 215 -7.08 -0.75 2.90
N ALA A 216 -6.76 0.49 2.50
CA ALA A 216 -7.72 1.59 2.43
C ALA A 216 -7.73 2.26 1.05
N VAL A 217 -7.49 1.47 -0.02
CA VAL A 217 -7.47 1.98 -1.39
C VAL A 217 -8.83 2.60 -1.73
N PRO A 218 -8.90 3.91 -2.04
CA PRO A 218 -10.17 4.55 -2.41
C PRO A 218 -10.87 3.87 -3.59
N VAL A 219 -12.21 3.84 -3.55
CA VAL A 219 -13.07 3.19 -4.56
C VAL A 219 -12.80 3.67 -6.00
N GLY A 220 -12.41 4.93 -6.18
CA GLY A 220 -12.08 5.49 -7.50
C GLY A 220 -10.92 4.76 -8.17
N TYR A 221 -9.90 4.35 -7.41
CA TYR A 221 -8.77 3.60 -7.96
C TYR A 221 -9.16 2.17 -8.36
N ARG A 222 -10.04 1.51 -7.59
CA ARG A 222 -10.57 0.19 -7.95
C ARG A 222 -11.35 0.23 -9.26
N MET A 223 -12.23 1.22 -9.40
CA MET A 223 -12.99 1.43 -10.64
C MET A 223 -12.07 1.78 -11.82
N ALA A 224 -10.97 2.49 -11.58
CA ALA A 224 -10.00 2.80 -12.62
C ALA A 224 -9.21 1.58 -13.08
N VAL A 225 -8.91 0.66 -12.17
CA VAL A 225 -8.31 -0.64 -12.54
C VAL A 225 -9.28 -1.46 -13.38
N LEU A 226 -10.57 -1.53 -12.98
CA LEU A 226 -11.59 -2.24 -13.74
C LEU A 226 -11.79 -1.65 -15.15
N SER A 227 -11.93 -0.34 -15.26
CA SER A 227 -12.14 0.32 -16.56
C SER A 227 -10.91 0.18 -17.47
N LYS A 228 -9.69 0.31 -16.92
CA LYS A 228 -8.47 0.14 -17.71
C LYS A 228 -8.20 -1.32 -18.09
N ALA A 229 -8.53 -2.27 -17.21
CA ALA A 229 -8.49 -3.69 -17.54
C ALA A 229 -9.48 -4.03 -18.66
N LEU A 230 -10.70 -3.46 -18.64
CA LEU A 230 -11.69 -3.57 -19.72
C LEU A 230 -11.15 -3.00 -21.04
N GLU A 231 -10.61 -1.79 -21.02
CA GLU A 231 -10.06 -1.14 -22.20
C GLU A 231 -8.98 -2.03 -22.86
N LYS A 232 -8.00 -2.49 -22.08
CA LYS A 232 -6.93 -3.36 -22.59
C LYS A 232 -7.43 -4.75 -23.02
N TYR A 233 -8.52 -5.23 -22.41
CA TYR A 233 -9.13 -6.50 -22.79
C TYR A 233 -9.84 -6.39 -24.14
N VAL A 234 -10.66 -5.35 -24.34
CA VAL A 234 -11.40 -5.11 -25.58
C VAL A 234 -10.47 -4.86 -26.77
N HIS A 235 -9.38 -4.12 -26.55
CA HIS A 235 -8.40 -3.79 -27.60
C HIS A 235 -7.23 -4.77 -27.68
N ARG A 236 -7.38 -5.99 -27.14
CA ARG A 236 -6.35 -7.01 -27.22
C ARG A 236 -6.21 -7.50 -28.67
N GLY A 237 -5.27 -6.93 -29.42
CA GLY A 237 -5.00 -7.26 -30.82
C GLY A 237 -5.04 -6.07 -31.78
N ASP A 238 -5.43 -4.88 -31.28
CA ASP A 238 -5.39 -3.64 -32.05
C ASP A 238 -4.09 -2.87 -31.74
N ASP A 239 -3.36 -2.43 -32.77
CA ASP A 239 -2.10 -1.66 -32.62
C ASP A 239 -2.31 -0.24 -32.07
N HIS A 240 -3.56 0.21 -31.95
CA HIS A 240 -3.93 1.55 -31.47
C HIS A 240 -4.68 1.42 -30.13
N ALA A 241 -3.93 1.25 -29.04
CA ALA A 241 -4.50 1.35 -27.70
C ALA A 241 -5.10 2.76 -27.49
N PRO A 242 -6.32 2.91 -26.98
CA PRO A 242 -6.89 4.22 -26.68
C PRO A 242 -5.99 4.99 -25.70
N THR A 243 -5.92 6.31 -25.89
CA THR A 243 -5.30 7.24 -24.94
C THR A 243 -5.93 7.07 -23.55
N ASN A 244 -5.19 7.32 -22.45
CA ASN A 244 -5.61 7.22 -21.03
C ASN A 244 -6.82 8.07 -20.60
N GLN A 245 -7.73 8.41 -21.52
CA GLN A 245 -8.88 9.29 -21.36
C GLN A 245 -9.83 8.84 -20.24
N MET A 246 -10.27 7.56 -20.22
CA MET A 246 -11.15 7.06 -19.14
C MET A 246 -10.48 7.06 -17.77
N PHE A 247 -9.17 6.80 -17.74
CA PHE A 247 -8.37 6.83 -16.53
C PHE A 247 -8.25 8.25 -15.97
N ARG A 248 -8.09 9.24 -16.85
CA ARG A 248 -8.07 10.68 -16.52
C ARG A 248 -9.43 11.18 -16.03
N ASP A 249 -10.51 10.75 -16.68
CA ASP A 249 -11.86 11.22 -16.35
C ASP A 249 -12.34 10.68 -14.99
N LEU A 250 -11.92 9.46 -14.62
CA LEU A 250 -12.32 8.82 -13.36
C LEU A 250 -11.48 9.22 -12.15
N LEU A 251 -10.17 9.45 -12.34
CA LEU A 251 -9.25 9.77 -11.26
C LEU A 251 -8.96 11.27 -11.11
N GLY A 252 -9.45 12.08 -12.05
CA GLY A 252 -9.31 13.53 -12.04
C GLY A 252 -7.95 14.01 -12.57
N PRO A 253 -7.81 15.32 -12.82
CA PRO A 253 -6.62 15.92 -13.44
C PRO A 253 -5.41 16.12 -12.50
N ASP A 254 -5.44 15.59 -11.27
CA ASP A 254 -4.43 15.97 -10.28
C ASP A 254 -3.05 15.33 -10.56
N ARG A 255 -2.11 16.23 -10.92
CA ARG A 255 -0.65 16.04 -11.09
C ARG A 255 -0.12 15.50 -12.42
N MET A 256 -0.66 15.98 -13.53
CA MET A 256 0.12 16.11 -14.79
C MET A 256 1.21 17.21 -14.73
N VAL A 257 1.84 17.46 -13.57
CA VAL A 257 2.99 18.38 -13.51
C VAL A 257 4.24 17.53 -13.62
N GLY A 258 4.76 17.46 -14.84
CA GLY A 258 6.08 16.92 -15.12
C GLY A 258 7.11 17.56 -14.19
N VAL A 259 7.90 16.71 -13.55
CA VAL A 259 9.17 17.12 -12.94
C VAL A 259 10.04 17.64 -14.09
N GLN A 260 10.27 18.96 -14.13
CA GLN A 260 11.41 19.54 -14.84
C GLN A 260 12.69 19.28 -14.06
#